data_AF-A0A814CJN2-F1
#
_entry.id   AF-A0A814CJN2-F1
#
_cell.length_a   1.000
_cell.length_b   1.000
_cell.length_c   1.000
_cell.angle_alpha   90.00
_cell.angle_beta   90.00
_cell.angle_gamma   90.00
#
_symmetry.space_group_name_H-M   'P 1'
#
loop_
_entity.id
_entity.type
_entity.pdbx_description
1 polymer ?
#
loop_
_entity_poly.entity_id
_entity_poly.type
_entity_poly.pdbx_seq_one_letter_code
_entity_poly.pdbx_strand_id
1 'polypeptide(L)'
;MHSNFLYPLQLIRNMYSGNGLISALTTNWHPVVAYEATSGWILMQAQKYNLSSCNCATMPGCVEPMSLELNSRSNWTVPGMMIGCLPLESMLESTLECIYDQDCLNIITQTLSNEPIRPLLPTRTRFKPINTTKLTTIASELFIEDWGVEFVYEKYFASCQPKTCSSTSSERFQIMDSMGTIFTIYGGICILLQFIIPIGFKLVYKCFYRRNRQITVMDTS
;
A
#
# COMPACT_ATOMS: atom_id res chain seq x y z
N MET A 1 -11.81 -9.90 -18.61
CA MET A 1 -11.99 -10.03 -17.15
C MET A 1 -10.83 -9.33 -16.48
N HIS A 2 -11.07 -8.21 -15.80
CA HIS A 2 -10.02 -7.54 -15.01
C HIS A 2 -9.90 -8.26 -13.67
N SER A 3 -8.75 -8.87 -13.43
CA SER A 3 -8.47 -9.60 -12.19
C SER A 3 -8.46 -8.63 -11.01
N ASN A 4 -9.42 -8.77 -10.09
CA ASN A 4 -9.61 -7.90 -8.92
C ASN A 4 -8.34 -7.75 -8.04
N PHE A 5 -7.42 -8.72 -8.08
CA PHE A 5 -6.19 -8.68 -7.29
C PHE A 5 -5.19 -7.60 -7.76
N LEU A 6 -5.29 -7.11 -9.00
CA LEU A 6 -4.38 -6.07 -9.50
C LEU A 6 -4.64 -4.69 -8.88
N TYR A 7 -5.85 -4.45 -8.36
CA TYR A 7 -6.24 -3.15 -7.81
C TYR A 7 -5.47 -2.78 -6.52
N PRO A 8 -5.35 -3.66 -5.51
CA PRO A 8 -4.44 -3.43 -4.39
C PRO A 8 -2.99 -3.17 -4.82
N LEU A 9 -2.52 -3.85 -5.87
CA LEU A 9 -1.14 -3.67 -6.36
C LEU A 9 -0.93 -2.31 -6.99
N GLN A 10 -1.94 -1.78 -7.68
CA GLN A 10 -1.91 -0.43 -8.22
C GLN A 10 -1.85 0.63 -7.12
N LEU A 11 -2.54 0.43 -6.00
CA LEU A 11 -2.44 1.31 -4.84
C LEU A 11 -1.00 1.31 -4.28
N ILE A 12 -0.43 0.13 -4.07
CA ILE A 12 0.96 -0.03 -3.60
C ILE A 12 1.92 0.70 -4.54
N ARG A 13 1.79 0.49 -5.86
CA ARG A 13 2.61 1.15 -6.87
C ARG A 13 2.58 2.67 -6.76
N ASN A 14 1.39 3.25 -6.67
CA ASN A 14 1.20 4.69 -6.58
C ASN A 14 1.78 5.27 -5.28
N MET A 15 1.74 4.52 -4.18
CA MET A 15 2.37 4.93 -2.92
C MET A 15 3.90 4.99 -3.04
N TYR A 16 4.53 4.03 -3.72
CA TYR A 16 5.99 4.01 -3.86
C TYR A 16 6.52 5.02 -4.90
N SER A 17 5.79 5.25 -5.99
CA SER A 17 6.24 6.12 -7.08
C SER A 17 6.30 7.60 -6.69
N GLY A 18 5.31 8.07 -5.92
CA GLY A 18 5.18 9.48 -5.56
C GLY A 18 5.98 9.91 -4.33
N ASN A 19 6.37 8.97 -3.46
CA ASN A 19 6.93 9.31 -2.14
C ASN A 19 8.45 9.16 -2.02
N GLY A 20 9.16 8.76 -3.08
CA GLY A 20 10.62 8.56 -3.03
C GLY A 20 11.05 7.48 -2.03
N LEU A 21 10.12 6.67 -1.54
CA LEU A 21 10.37 5.66 -0.51
C LEU A 21 11.21 4.54 -1.11
N ILE A 22 12.34 4.25 -0.47
CA ILE A 22 13.27 3.19 -0.86
C ILE A 22 12.58 1.83 -0.69
N SER A 23 12.53 1.04 -1.76
CA SER A 23 12.16 -0.38 -1.66
C SER A 23 13.26 -1.12 -0.92
N ALA A 24 12.94 -2.23 -0.25
CA ALA A 24 13.94 -3.02 0.48
C ALA A 24 15.14 -3.45 -0.40
N LEU A 25 14.92 -3.60 -1.71
CA LEU A 25 15.95 -3.97 -2.69
C LEU A 25 16.54 -2.76 -3.43
N THR A 26 16.17 -1.53 -3.09
CA THR A 26 16.62 -0.28 -3.72
C THR A 26 16.39 -0.20 -5.25
N THR A 27 15.45 -0.99 -5.76
CA THR A 27 15.14 -1.11 -7.20
C THR A 27 14.36 0.08 -7.75
N ASN A 28 13.73 0.88 -6.90
CA ASN A 28 12.95 2.07 -7.30
C ASN A 28 13.70 3.38 -7.06
N TRP A 29 14.33 3.51 -5.88
CA TRP A 29 15.04 4.69 -5.42
C TRP A 29 16.28 4.25 -4.66
N HIS A 30 17.38 4.96 -4.86
CA HIS A 30 18.63 4.72 -4.17
C HIS A 30 19.23 6.04 -3.66
N PRO A 31 19.93 6.02 -2.51
CA PRO A 31 20.61 7.19 -1.99
C PRO A 31 21.88 7.46 -2.79
N VAL A 32 22.12 8.73 -3.12
CA VAL A 32 23.35 9.22 -3.75
C VAL A 32 23.92 10.32 -2.88
N VAL A 33 25.22 10.24 -2.59
CA VAL A 33 25.92 11.26 -1.83
C VAL A 33 26.38 12.36 -2.78
N ALA A 34 25.87 13.57 -2.57
CA ALA A 34 26.36 14.77 -3.24
C ALA A 34 27.39 15.44 -2.34
N TYR A 35 28.63 15.55 -2.83
CA TYR A 35 29.72 16.21 -2.13
C TYR A 35 29.84 17.66 -2.59
N GLU A 36 29.81 18.60 -1.66
CA GLU A 36 30.38 19.93 -1.82
C GLU A 36 31.61 20.07 -0.92
N ALA A 37 32.46 21.06 -1.20
CA ALA A 37 33.80 21.22 -0.60
C ALA A 37 33.85 21.23 0.95
N THR A 38 32.72 21.36 1.64
CA THR A 38 32.63 21.41 3.11
C THR A 38 31.48 20.61 3.73
N SER A 39 30.58 20.00 2.94
CA SER A 39 29.46 19.20 3.47
C SER A 39 28.94 18.18 2.44
N GLY A 40 28.37 17.08 2.95
CA GLY A 40 27.76 16.03 2.12
C GLY A 40 26.27 15.91 2.41
N TRP A 41 25.45 15.89 1.36
CA TRP A 41 24.00 15.67 1.44
C TRP A 41 23.66 14.31 0.86
N ILE A 42 22.68 13.61 1.45
CA ILE A 42 22.12 12.40 0.86
C ILE A 42 20.91 12.81 0.02
N LEU A 43 21.00 12.56 -1.29
CA LEU A 43 19.93 12.79 -2.24
C LEU A 43 19.28 11.46 -2.61
N MET A 44 17.96 11.43 -2.72
CA MET A 44 17.25 10.28 -3.26
C MET A 44 17.17 10.41 -4.78
N GLN A 45 17.72 9.43 -5.49
CA GLN A 45 17.62 9.37 -6.95
C GLN A 45 16.76 8.18 -7.38
N ALA A 46 15.88 8.43 -8.35
CA ALA A 46 15.05 7.39 -8.93
C ALA A 46 15.92 6.48 -9.81
N GLN A 47 15.66 5.18 -9.72
CA GLN A 47 16.33 4.20 -10.55
C GLN A 47 15.94 4.38 -12.01
N LYS A 48 16.95 4.30 -12.88
CA LYS A 48 16.78 4.33 -14.33
C LYS A 48 17.44 3.11 -14.94
N TYR A 49 16.71 2.42 -15.81
CA TYR A 49 17.23 1.29 -16.57
C TYR A 49 17.47 1.71 -18.02
N ASN A 50 18.56 1.20 -18.60
CA ASN A 50 19.12 1.72 -19.85
C ASN A 50 18.47 1.11 -21.12
N LEU A 51 17.78 -0.04 -21.05
CA LEU A 51 17.34 -0.76 -22.24
C LEU A 51 16.03 -0.21 -22.82
N SER A 52 15.14 0.34 -22.00
CA SER A 52 13.81 0.82 -22.42
C SER A 52 13.47 2.21 -21.87
N SER A 53 14.48 3.02 -21.51
CA SER A 53 14.28 4.34 -20.90
C SER A 53 13.39 4.32 -19.64
N CYS A 54 13.43 3.21 -18.91
CA CYS A 54 12.63 3.02 -17.72
C CYS A 54 13.09 3.99 -16.62
N ASN A 55 12.18 4.80 -16.08
CA ASN A 55 12.48 5.72 -14.99
C ASN A 55 11.43 5.59 -13.90
N CYS A 56 11.85 5.18 -12.72
CA CYS A 56 10.95 4.86 -11.62
C CYS A 56 10.24 6.07 -10.99
N ALA A 57 10.72 7.29 -11.25
CA ALA A 57 10.02 8.51 -10.85
C ALA A 57 8.80 8.82 -11.75
N THR A 58 8.87 8.49 -13.05
CA THR A 58 7.83 8.88 -14.02
C THR A 58 7.00 7.70 -14.50
N MET A 59 7.55 6.48 -14.48
CA MET A 59 6.94 5.25 -14.98
C MET A 59 7.12 4.12 -13.96
N PRO A 60 6.32 4.08 -12.89
CA PRO A 60 6.53 3.12 -11.81
C PRO A 60 6.14 1.67 -12.13
N GLY A 61 5.32 1.46 -13.16
CA GLY A 61 4.95 0.12 -13.64
C GLY A 61 5.89 -0.43 -14.71
N CYS A 62 7.01 0.24 -14.97
CA CYS A 62 7.91 -0.13 -16.04
C CYS A 62 8.81 -1.32 -15.63
N VAL A 63 9.05 -2.20 -16.61
CA VAL A 63 9.89 -3.40 -16.50
C VAL A 63 10.75 -3.55 -17.76
N GLU A 64 11.94 -4.10 -17.59
CA GLU A 64 12.92 -4.40 -18.64
C GLU A 64 13.46 -5.83 -18.46
N PRO A 65 13.99 -6.47 -19.50
CA PRO A 65 14.67 -7.75 -19.35
C PRO A 65 15.85 -7.65 -18.37
N MET A 66 15.92 -8.59 -17.42
CA MET A 66 17.00 -8.64 -16.45
C MET A 66 18.31 -9.01 -17.15
N SER A 67 19.38 -8.26 -16.83
CA SER A 67 20.70 -8.52 -17.37
C SER A 67 21.72 -8.67 -16.24
N LEU A 68 22.51 -9.74 -16.29
CA LEU A 68 23.61 -10.02 -15.38
C LEU A 68 24.93 -9.58 -16.02
N GLU A 69 25.76 -8.88 -15.24
CA GLU A 69 27.13 -8.60 -15.62
C GLU A 69 27.97 -9.86 -15.36
N LEU A 70 28.30 -10.61 -16.41
CA LEU A 70 29.11 -11.84 -16.29
C LEU A 70 30.59 -11.52 -16.07
N ASN A 71 31.06 -10.46 -16.73
CA ASN A 71 32.42 -9.93 -16.67
C ASN A 71 32.35 -8.43 -16.98
N SER A 72 33.43 -7.68 -16.75
CA SER A 72 33.51 -6.21 -16.94
C SER A 72 33.21 -5.68 -18.36
N ARG A 73 32.83 -6.54 -19.31
CA ARG A 73 32.52 -6.19 -20.72
C ARG A 73 31.31 -6.92 -21.30
N SER A 74 30.72 -7.88 -20.61
CA SER A 74 29.64 -8.72 -21.17
C SER A 74 28.44 -8.79 -20.25
N ASN A 75 27.32 -8.31 -20.76
CA ASN A 75 26.02 -8.39 -20.12
C ASN A 75 25.23 -9.53 -20.75
N TRP A 76 24.66 -10.41 -19.93
CA TRP A 76 23.83 -11.51 -20.39
C TRP A 76 22.41 -11.34 -19.86
N THR A 77 21.44 -11.36 -20.78
CA THR A 77 20.03 -11.24 -20.45
C THR A 77 19.50 -12.60 -20.01
N VAL A 78 18.88 -12.64 -18.82
CA VAL A 78 18.32 -13.85 -18.26
C VAL A 78 16.98 -14.15 -18.93
N PRO A 79 16.84 -15.29 -19.66
CA PRO A 79 15.60 -15.65 -20.33
C PRO A 79 14.40 -15.67 -19.38
N GLY A 80 13.35 -14.95 -19.75
CA GLY A 80 12.11 -14.92 -18.99
C GLY A 80 12.14 -14.07 -17.72
N MET A 81 13.29 -13.59 -17.24
CA MET A 81 13.33 -12.74 -16.04
C MET A 81 13.30 -11.26 -16.40
N MET A 82 12.44 -10.52 -15.71
CA MET A 82 12.28 -9.08 -15.84
C MET A 82 12.77 -8.39 -14.56
N ILE A 83 13.26 -7.17 -14.71
CA ILE A 83 13.58 -6.24 -13.62
C ILE A 83 12.81 -4.94 -13.82
N GLY A 84 12.36 -4.34 -12.75
CA GLY A 84 11.63 -3.08 -12.78
C GLY A 84 11.69 -2.39 -11.44
N CYS A 85 11.00 -1.25 -11.36
CA CYS A 85 11.02 -0.38 -10.19
C CYS A 85 10.62 -1.12 -8.91
N LEU A 86 9.64 -2.00 -9.03
CA LEU A 86 9.11 -2.78 -7.93
C LEU A 86 9.34 -4.28 -8.22
N PRO A 87 9.76 -5.06 -7.20
CA PRO A 87 10.00 -6.50 -7.38
C PRO A 87 8.74 -7.26 -7.80
N LEU A 88 7.57 -6.78 -7.40
CA LEU A 88 6.31 -7.41 -7.72
C LEU A 88 5.99 -7.32 -9.22
N GLU A 89 6.14 -6.15 -9.83
CA GLU A 89 5.99 -5.92 -11.27
C GLU A 89 6.98 -6.77 -12.06
N SER A 90 8.22 -6.80 -11.60
CA SER A 90 9.29 -7.64 -12.13
C SER A 90 8.87 -9.11 -12.15
N MET A 91 8.39 -9.62 -11.00
CA MET A 91 7.92 -10.99 -10.87
C MET A 91 6.73 -11.28 -11.77
N LEU A 92 5.70 -10.44 -11.75
CA LEU A 92 4.45 -10.65 -12.49
C LEU A 92 4.67 -10.67 -14.02
N GLU A 93 5.56 -9.82 -14.52
CA GLU A 93 5.89 -9.75 -15.94
C GLU A 93 6.93 -10.79 -16.39
N SER A 94 7.61 -11.44 -15.43
CA SER A 94 8.54 -12.54 -15.72
C SER A 94 7.81 -13.84 -16.11
N THR A 95 8.53 -14.72 -16.77
CA THR A 95 8.18 -16.13 -17.02
C THR A 95 9.11 -17.04 -16.22
N LEU A 96 8.79 -18.32 -16.15
CA LEU A 96 9.61 -19.32 -15.45
C LEU A 96 10.65 -19.99 -16.37
N GLU A 97 10.88 -19.46 -17.58
CA GLU A 97 11.70 -20.06 -18.63
C GLU A 97 13.05 -20.57 -18.12
N CYS A 98 13.85 -19.70 -17.50
CA CYS A 98 15.17 -20.05 -16.99
C CYS A 98 15.16 -21.19 -15.95
N ILE A 99 14.09 -21.32 -15.17
CA ILE A 99 14.00 -22.30 -14.08
C ILE A 99 13.85 -23.74 -14.62
N TYR A 100 13.43 -23.88 -15.88
CA TYR A 100 13.34 -25.17 -16.57
C TYR A 100 14.58 -25.51 -17.41
N ASP A 101 15.56 -24.60 -17.48
CA ASP A 101 16.75 -24.73 -18.31
C ASP A 101 18.03 -24.85 -17.46
N GLN A 102 18.76 -25.96 -17.63
CA GLN A 102 19.96 -26.22 -16.82
C GLN A 102 21.08 -25.23 -17.12
N ASP A 103 21.26 -24.84 -18.38
CA ASP A 103 22.36 -23.96 -18.79
C ASP A 103 22.12 -22.54 -18.24
N CYS A 104 20.87 -22.10 -18.27
CA CYS A 104 20.44 -20.85 -17.64
C CYS A 104 20.71 -20.85 -16.12
N LEU A 105 20.33 -21.91 -15.42
CA LEU A 105 20.59 -22.05 -13.98
C LEU A 105 22.08 -22.12 -13.66
N ASN A 106 22.89 -22.78 -14.50
CA ASN A 106 24.34 -22.84 -14.33
C ASN A 106 24.96 -21.43 -14.38
N ILE A 107 24.50 -20.56 -15.28
CA ILE A 107 24.98 -19.17 -15.36
C ILE A 107 24.59 -18.38 -14.10
N ILE A 108 23.34 -18.52 -13.65
CA ILE A 108 22.84 -17.83 -12.45
C ILE A 108 23.62 -18.26 -11.21
N THR A 109 23.82 -19.57 -11.02
CA THR A 109 24.57 -20.12 -9.89
C THR A 109 26.01 -19.62 -9.91
N GLN A 110 26.74 -19.76 -11.02
CA GLN A 110 28.11 -19.23 -11.14
C GLN A 110 28.22 -17.74 -10.78
N THR A 111 27.18 -16.94 -11.03
CA THR A 111 27.17 -15.50 -10.75
C THR A 111 26.71 -15.15 -9.33
N LEU A 112 25.74 -15.88 -8.75
CA LEU A 112 25.05 -15.51 -7.52
C LEU A 112 25.21 -16.50 -6.36
N SER A 113 25.50 -17.77 -6.64
CA SER A 113 25.58 -18.85 -5.63
C SER A 113 26.37 -20.07 -6.11
N ASN A 114 27.37 -20.51 -5.36
CA ASN A 114 28.18 -21.67 -5.73
C ASN A 114 27.47 -23.04 -5.59
N GLU A 115 26.16 -23.07 -5.33
CA GLU A 115 25.40 -24.30 -5.15
C GLU A 115 24.70 -24.74 -6.45
N PRO A 116 24.82 -26.01 -6.85
CA PRO A 116 24.20 -26.51 -8.07
C PRO A 116 22.68 -26.61 -7.91
N ILE A 117 21.95 -25.86 -8.74
CA ILE A 117 20.49 -25.90 -8.80
C ILE A 117 20.07 -26.83 -9.96
N ARG A 118 19.07 -27.69 -9.69
CA ARG A 118 18.47 -28.56 -10.71
C ARG A 118 17.22 -27.89 -11.31
N PRO A 119 16.94 -28.11 -12.60
CA PRO A 119 15.82 -27.48 -13.27
C PRO A 119 14.53 -28.18 -12.88
N LEU A 120 13.43 -27.45 -12.98
CA LEU A 120 12.11 -28.04 -12.85
C LEU A 120 11.80 -28.93 -14.06
N LEU A 121 10.91 -29.91 -13.87
CA LEU A 121 10.49 -30.82 -14.94
C LEU A 121 9.35 -30.18 -15.75
N PRO A 122 9.53 -29.86 -17.05
CA PRO A 122 8.51 -29.20 -17.87
C PRO A 122 7.27 -30.08 -18.09
N THR A 123 7.38 -31.38 -17.84
CA THR A 123 6.26 -32.33 -17.88
C THR A 123 5.31 -32.21 -16.69
N ARG A 124 5.75 -31.62 -15.57
CA ARG A 124 4.96 -31.52 -14.33
C ARG A 124 4.13 -30.24 -14.22
N THR A 125 4.28 -29.31 -15.15
CA THR A 125 3.50 -28.07 -15.18
C THR A 125 2.36 -28.17 -16.19
N ARG A 126 1.17 -27.69 -15.80
CA ARG A 126 0.03 -27.48 -16.70
C ARG A 126 0.18 -26.20 -17.52
N PHE A 127 1.01 -25.26 -17.08
CA PHE A 127 1.22 -23.97 -17.70
C PHE A 127 2.18 -24.09 -18.87
N LYS A 128 1.64 -24.07 -20.09
CA LYS A 128 2.39 -24.17 -21.35
C LYS A 128 1.87 -23.13 -22.35
N PRO A 129 2.75 -22.50 -23.15
CA PRO A 129 4.19 -22.71 -23.26
C PRO A 129 4.99 -21.95 -22.18
N ILE A 130 6.06 -22.55 -21.65
CA ILE A 130 6.80 -22.01 -20.49
C ILE A 130 7.49 -20.67 -20.79
N ASN A 131 8.00 -20.49 -22.01
CA ASN A 131 8.71 -19.28 -22.45
C ASN A 131 7.83 -18.03 -22.57
N THR A 132 6.51 -18.20 -22.71
CA THR A 132 5.56 -17.10 -22.96
C THR A 132 4.55 -16.94 -21.85
N THR A 133 4.39 -17.95 -20.99
CA THR A 133 3.45 -17.87 -19.87
C THR A 133 4.02 -16.97 -18.78
N LYS A 134 3.43 -15.78 -18.64
CA LYS A 134 3.76 -14.83 -17.57
C LYS A 134 3.29 -15.33 -16.21
N LEU A 135 4.02 -14.95 -15.18
CA LEU A 135 3.67 -15.22 -13.80
C LEU A 135 2.40 -14.50 -13.36
N THR A 136 1.99 -13.40 -14.01
CA THR A 136 0.64 -12.81 -13.84
C THR A 136 -0.47 -13.84 -14.01
N THR A 137 -0.42 -14.65 -15.08
CA THR A 137 -1.43 -15.68 -15.37
C THR A 137 -1.41 -16.79 -14.33
N ILE A 138 -0.21 -17.20 -13.91
CA ILE A 138 -0.06 -18.22 -12.86
C ILE A 138 -0.63 -17.67 -11.55
N ALA A 139 -0.28 -16.44 -11.19
CA ALA A 139 -0.76 -15.77 -9.99
C ALA A 139 -2.29 -15.61 -10.00
N SER A 140 -2.90 -15.23 -11.13
CA SER A 140 -4.36 -15.08 -11.21
C SER A 140 -5.09 -16.39 -10.92
N GLU A 141 -4.57 -17.52 -11.40
CA GLU A 141 -5.15 -18.85 -11.14
C GLU A 141 -4.89 -19.38 -9.72
N LEU A 142 -3.98 -18.76 -8.96
CA LEU A 142 -3.76 -19.09 -7.55
C LEU A 142 -4.77 -18.40 -6.63
N PHE A 143 -5.37 -17.28 -7.07
CA PHE A 143 -6.38 -16.58 -6.30
C PHE A 143 -7.75 -17.21 -6.53
N ILE A 144 -8.57 -17.24 -5.47
CA ILE A 144 -9.97 -17.66 -5.56
C ILE A 144 -10.72 -16.57 -6.33
N GLU A 145 -11.05 -16.85 -7.59
CA GLU A 145 -11.73 -15.90 -8.48
C GLU A 145 -13.21 -15.71 -8.10
N ASP A 146 -13.85 -16.80 -7.69
CA ASP A 146 -15.22 -16.79 -7.19
C ASP A 146 -15.32 -17.78 -6.02
N TRP A 147 -15.85 -17.29 -4.90
CA TRP A 147 -16.31 -18.19 -3.86
C TRP A 147 -17.64 -18.72 -4.39
N GLY A 148 -17.58 -19.86 -5.10
CA GLY A 148 -18.75 -20.63 -5.55
C GLY A 148 -19.53 -21.20 -4.36
N VAL A 149 -19.99 -20.32 -3.47
CA VAL A 149 -20.82 -20.67 -2.34
C VAL A 149 -22.24 -20.42 -2.79
N GLU A 150 -22.83 -21.48 -3.33
CA GLU A 150 -24.21 -21.75 -2.94
C GLU A 150 -24.17 -21.94 -1.42
N PHE A 151 -24.30 -20.84 -0.68
CA PHE A 151 -24.49 -20.90 0.76
C PHE A 151 -25.84 -21.57 1.00
N VAL A 152 -25.84 -22.90 1.08
CA VAL A 152 -26.99 -23.64 1.56
C VAL A 152 -26.97 -23.52 3.08
N TYR A 153 -27.36 -22.33 3.54
CA TYR A 153 -27.43 -21.97 4.96
C TYR A 153 -28.24 -23.01 5.76
N GLU A 154 -29.22 -23.65 5.12
CA GLU A 154 -29.98 -24.77 5.70
C GLU A 154 -29.10 -25.91 6.17
N LYS A 155 -28.12 -26.37 5.37
CA LYS A 155 -27.21 -27.47 5.76
C LYS A 155 -26.26 -27.04 6.88
N TYR A 156 -25.78 -25.80 6.82
CA TYR A 156 -24.91 -25.23 7.85
C TYR A 156 -25.64 -25.12 9.20
N PHE A 157 -26.84 -24.52 9.23
CA PHE A 157 -27.63 -24.38 10.44
C PHE A 157 -28.20 -25.71 10.95
N ALA A 158 -28.52 -26.66 10.06
CA ALA A 158 -28.94 -28.02 10.43
C ALA A 158 -27.80 -28.80 11.12
N SER A 159 -26.56 -28.66 10.66
CA SER A 159 -25.38 -29.24 11.33
C SER A 159 -25.03 -28.56 12.65
N CYS A 160 -25.13 -27.23 12.70
CA CYS A 160 -24.74 -26.46 13.88
C CYS A 160 -25.78 -26.46 15.01
N GLN A 161 -27.04 -26.87 14.74
CA GLN A 161 -28.17 -26.91 15.69
C GLN A 161 -28.08 -25.87 16.82
N PRO A 162 -28.06 -24.56 16.50
CA PRO A 162 -27.88 -23.55 17.50
C PRO A 162 -29.04 -23.59 18.51
N LYS A 163 -28.74 -23.90 19.77
CA LYS A 163 -29.74 -24.07 20.83
C LYS A 163 -30.39 -22.75 21.28
N THR A 164 -29.77 -21.63 20.96
CA THR A 164 -30.21 -20.28 21.34
C THR A 164 -29.84 -19.31 20.23
N CYS A 165 -30.86 -18.70 19.63
CA CYS A 165 -30.66 -17.57 18.73
C CYS A 165 -30.54 -16.30 19.56
N SER A 166 -29.40 -15.63 19.50
CA SER A 166 -29.32 -14.24 19.95
C SER A 166 -29.61 -13.36 18.74
N SER A 167 -30.75 -12.69 18.75
CA SER A 167 -31.00 -11.61 17.80
C SER A 167 -30.09 -10.44 18.18
N THR A 168 -28.87 -10.43 17.68
CA THR A 168 -28.09 -9.20 17.67
C THR A 168 -28.76 -8.28 16.66
N SER A 169 -29.52 -7.31 17.18
CA SER A 169 -29.93 -6.15 16.38
C SER A 169 -28.65 -5.44 15.96
N SER A 170 -28.10 -5.85 14.82
CA SER A 170 -27.09 -5.08 14.12
C SER A 170 -27.82 -3.87 13.54
N GLU A 171 -28.04 -2.86 14.38
CA GLU A 171 -28.20 -1.52 13.85
C GLU A 171 -26.94 -1.25 13.05
N ARG A 172 -27.06 -1.35 11.72
CA ARG A 172 -25.98 -1.01 10.81
C ARG A 172 -25.58 0.40 11.18
N PHE A 173 -24.38 0.56 11.74
CA PHE A 173 -23.81 1.87 12.03
C PHE A 173 -23.74 2.61 10.69
N GLN A 174 -24.76 3.42 10.40
CA GLN A 174 -24.77 4.27 9.23
C GLN A 174 -23.78 5.38 9.54
N ILE A 175 -22.53 5.20 9.09
CA ILE A 175 -21.41 6.12 9.30
C ILE A 175 -21.83 7.56 8.96
N MET A 176 -22.71 7.70 7.95
CA MET A 176 -23.31 8.96 7.54
C MET A 176 -24.14 9.65 8.64
N ASP A 177 -24.94 8.90 9.40
CA ASP A 177 -25.76 9.43 10.51
C ASP A 177 -24.90 9.83 11.71
N SER A 178 -23.82 9.08 11.95
CA SER A 178 -22.83 9.40 13.00
C SER A 178 -22.05 10.68 12.68
N MET A 179 -21.70 10.91 11.41
CA MET A 179 -21.06 12.16 10.99
C MET A 179 -22.03 13.35 11.10
N GLY A 180 -23.28 13.16 10.69
CA GLY A 180 -24.31 14.20 10.78
C GLY A 180 -24.56 14.67 12.22
N THR A 181 -24.60 13.75 13.17
CA THR A 181 -24.77 14.08 14.60
C THR A 181 -23.58 14.88 15.16
N ILE A 182 -22.34 14.54 14.81
CA ILE A 182 -21.15 15.28 15.25
C ILE A 182 -21.16 16.72 14.72
N PHE A 183 -21.45 16.91 13.43
CA PHE A 183 -21.54 18.25 12.85
C PHE A 183 -22.67 19.07 13.45
N THR A 184 -23.80 18.45 13.77
CA THR A 184 -24.94 19.11 14.40
C THR A 184 -24.63 19.56 15.83
N ILE A 185 -23.97 18.71 16.62
CA ILE A 185 -23.55 19.05 18.00
C ILE A 185 -22.53 20.19 17.98
N TYR A 186 -21.53 20.11 17.11
CA TYR A 186 -20.50 21.15 17.00
C TYR A 186 -21.10 22.49 16.55
N GLY A 187 -21.98 22.47 15.55
CA GLY A 187 -22.69 23.65 15.09
C GLY A 187 -23.57 24.27 16.17
N GLY A 188 -24.36 23.46 16.88
CA GLY A 188 -25.25 23.91 17.94
C GLY A 188 -24.52 24.53 19.12
N ILE A 189 -23.42 23.91 19.58
CA ILE A 189 -22.61 24.41 20.69
C ILE A 189 -21.98 25.76 20.34
N CYS A 190 -21.43 25.91 19.14
CA CYS A 190 -20.83 27.17 18.70
C CYS A 190 -21.84 28.33 18.72
N ILE A 191 -23.07 28.09 18.24
CA ILE A 191 -24.13 29.11 18.23
C ILE A 191 -24.54 29.48 19.66
N LEU A 192 -24.79 28.48 20.53
CA LEU A 192 -25.18 28.74 21.93
C LEU A 192 -24.12 29.54 22.69
N LEU A 193 -22.84 29.21 22.48
CA LEU A 193 -21.74 29.89 23.16
C LEU A 193 -21.65 31.37 22.76
N GLN A 194 -21.91 31.71 21.49
CA GLN A 194 -21.94 33.09 21.01
C GLN A 194 -23.04 33.93 21.69
N PHE A 195 -24.15 33.33 22.12
CA PHE A 195 -25.19 34.01 22.87
C PHE A 195 -24.91 34.09 24.37
N ILE A 196 -24.37 33.02 24.96
CA ILE A 196 -24.14 32.94 26.41
C ILE A 196 -23.00 33.86 26.85
N ILE A 197 -21.91 33.95 26.07
CA ILE A 197 -20.75 34.79 26.42
C ILE A 197 -21.11 36.26 26.66
N PRO A 198 -21.81 36.99 25.76
CA PRO A 198 -22.13 38.40 25.98
C PRO A 198 -23.12 38.61 27.13
N ILE A 199 -24.04 37.67 27.36
CA ILE A 199 -24.96 37.72 28.49
C ILE A 199 -24.20 37.53 29.80
N GLY A 200 -23.31 36.54 29.87
CA GLY A 200 -22.43 36.28 31.00
C GLY A 200 -21.56 37.49 31.33
N PHE A 201 -20.92 38.09 30.31
CA PHE A 201 -20.12 39.30 30.49
C PHE A 201 -20.92 40.46 31.07
N LYS A 202 -22.14 40.72 30.55
CA LYS A 202 -23.02 41.76 31.07
C LYS A 202 -23.44 41.51 32.52
N LEU A 203 -23.74 40.26 32.88
CA LEU A 203 -24.13 39.88 34.24
C LEU A 203 -22.96 40.04 35.22
N VAL A 204 -21.77 39.55 34.85
CA VAL A 204 -20.55 39.69 35.65
C VAL A 204 -20.22 41.17 35.85
N TYR A 205 -20.22 41.97 34.78
CA TYR A 205 -19.98 43.40 34.86
C TYR A 205 -20.98 44.11 35.78
N LYS A 206 -22.27 43.78 35.68
CA LYS A 206 -23.33 44.33 36.55
C LYS A 206 -23.14 43.93 38.03
N CYS A 207 -22.71 42.71 38.30
CA CYS A 207 -22.42 42.25 39.66
C CYS A 207 -21.19 42.94 40.26
N PHE A 208 -20.09 43.05 39.50
CA PHE A 208 -18.89 43.79 39.94
C PHE A 208 -19.19 45.27 40.21
N TYR A 209 -19.97 45.92 39.33
CA TYR A 209 -20.39 47.30 39.53
C TYR A 209 -21.25 47.49 40.80
N ARG A 210 -22.17 46.56 41.06
CA ARG A 210 -22.99 46.58 42.29
C ARG A 210 -22.18 46.34 43.56
N ARG A 211 -21.21 45.43 43.52
CA ARG A 211 -20.32 45.13 44.65
C ARG A 211 -19.43 46.32 45.01
N ASN A 212 -18.83 46.99 44.03
CA ASN A 212 -18.02 48.18 44.27
C ASN A 212 -18.84 49.38 44.79
N ARG A 213 -20.13 49.47 44.43
CA ARG A 213 -21.03 50.51 44.95
C ARG A 213 -21.46 50.28 46.41
N GLN A 214 -21.40 49.05 46.92
CA GLN A 214 -21.69 48.79 48.34
C GLN A 214 -20.48 48.99 49.26
N ILE A 215 -19.25 48.84 48.73
CA ILE A 215 -18.02 49.09 49.50
C ILE A 215 -17.87 50.59 49.82
N THR A 216 -18.25 51.49 48.91
CA THR A 216 -18.21 52.95 49.15
C THR A 216 -19.28 53.49 50.10
N VAL A 217 -20.29 52.69 50.48
CA VAL A 217 -21.35 53.11 51.43
C VAL A 217 -21.04 52.66 52.87
N MET A 218 -20.17 51.66 53.08
CA MET A 218 -19.75 51.26 54.43
C MET A 218 -18.63 52.12 55.03
N ASP A 219 -17.97 52.98 54.24
CA ASP A 219 -16.93 53.89 54.72
C ASP A 219 -17.46 55.28 55.11
N THR A 220 -18.79 55.47 55.20
CA THR A 220 -19.40 56.79 55.52
C THR A 220 -20.48 56.73 56.61
N SER A 221 -20.44 55.74 57.49
CA SER A 221 -21.30 55.68 58.69
C SER A 221 -20.49 55.44 59.95
#